data_AF-A0A534QA93-F1
#
_entry.id   AF-A0A534QA93-F1
#
_cell.length_a   1.000
_cell.length_b   1.000
_cell.length_c   1.000
_cell.angle_alpha   90.00
_cell.angle_beta   90.00
_cell.angle_gamma   90.00
#
_symmetry.space_group_name_H-M   'P 1'
#
loop_
_entity.id
_entity.type
_entity.pdbx_description
1 polymer ?
#
loop_
_entity_poly.entity_id
_entity_poly.type
_entity_poly.pdbx_seq_one_letter_code
_entity_poly.pdbx_strand_id
1 'polypeptide(L)'
;MESRAEWLETDGLGGFASGTASGIRTRRYHALLLCAQTPPTARVTLVNGFEADLSVNGVRFALSSQHYAPEVIHPDGAGRIASFTHEPWPHWTYRIDDRLRVEHEVFAVSGAPLVAVTWRLVGTASARRGAELRVRPLLSGRDYHALHHENPEFRFAPEEFRGGWRWRPYPGVPAIFMRANATYHHEPVWYRDFCYA
;
A
#
# COMPACT_ATOMS: atom_id res chain seq x y z
N MET A 1 19.96 -6.46 -3.21
CA MET A 1 18.78 -6.25 -4.05
C MET A 1 19.01 -4.98 -4.86
N GLU A 2 18.91 -5.03 -6.18
CA GLU A 2 19.07 -3.82 -7.00
C GLU A 2 17.99 -2.80 -6.60
N SER A 3 18.41 -1.64 -6.09
CA SER A 3 17.53 -0.62 -5.53
C SER A 3 16.58 0.03 -6.54
N ARG A 4 16.70 -0.32 -7.83
CA ARG A 4 15.96 0.27 -8.96
C ARG A 4 14.99 -0.69 -9.65
N ALA A 5 14.91 -1.96 -9.25
CA ALA A 5 13.98 -2.88 -9.85
C ALA A 5 12.54 -2.45 -9.56
N GLU A 6 11.72 -2.36 -10.60
CA GLU A 6 10.31 -1.97 -10.56
C GLU A 6 9.43 -3.15 -10.95
N TRP A 7 8.20 -3.18 -10.44
CA TRP A 7 7.20 -4.20 -10.75
C TRP A 7 5.88 -3.54 -11.17
N LEU A 8 5.08 -4.27 -11.96
CA LEU A 8 3.80 -3.81 -12.50
C LEU A 8 2.82 -4.98 -12.57
N GLU A 9 1.67 -4.82 -11.93
CA GLU A 9 0.55 -5.75 -11.94
C GLU A 9 -0.66 -5.09 -12.59
N THR A 10 -1.12 -5.60 -13.73
CA THR A 10 -2.20 -4.96 -14.51
C THR A 10 -3.56 -5.60 -14.26
N ASP A 11 -4.62 -4.80 -14.21
CA ASP A 11 -6.00 -5.32 -14.14
C ASP A 11 -6.57 -5.74 -15.51
N GLY A 12 -5.86 -5.50 -16.61
CA GLY A 12 -6.32 -5.77 -17.98
C GLY A 12 -7.37 -4.78 -18.52
N LEU A 13 -7.71 -3.75 -17.75
CA LEU A 13 -8.68 -2.68 -18.06
C LEU A 13 -8.02 -1.30 -18.19
N GLY A 14 -6.69 -1.26 -18.18
CA GLY A 14 -5.89 -0.03 -18.23
C GLY A 14 -5.54 0.56 -16.87
N GLY A 15 -5.93 -0.10 -15.77
CA GLY A 15 -5.46 0.14 -14.42
C GLY A 15 -4.33 -0.83 -14.03
N PHE A 16 -3.64 -0.50 -12.95
CA PHE A 16 -2.52 -1.30 -12.44
C PHE A 16 -2.15 -0.97 -10.99
N ALA A 17 -1.40 -1.88 -10.37
CA ALA A 17 -0.55 -1.61 -9.22
C ALA A 17 0.92 -1.61 -9.66
N SER A 18 1.74 -0.74 -9.10
CA SER A 18 3.16 -0.68 -9.40
C SER A 18 3.97 -0.11 -8.25
N GLY A 19 5.25 -0.48 -8.23
CA GLY A 19 6.19 -0.03 -7.21
C GLY A 19 7.59 -0.55 -7.47
N THR A 20 8.41 -0.55 -6.42
CA THR A 20 9.80 -1.01 -6.46
C THR A 20 9.97 -2.30 -5.67
N ALA A 21 10.98 -3.09 -6.02
CA ALA A 21 11.42 -4.23 -5.22
C ALA A 21 11.86 -3.82 -3.81
N SER A 22 12.38 -2.59 -3.64
CA SER A 22 12.77 -2.01 -2.35
C SER A 22 11.60 -1.60 -1.46
N GLY A 23 10.37 -1.58 -1.99
CA GLY A 23 9.18 -1.10 -1.28
C GLY A 23 9.12 0.42 -1.12
N ILE A 24 10.18 1.16 -1.46
CA ILE A 24 10.23 2.63 -1.40
C ILE A 24 9.70 3.18 -2.71
N ARG A 25 8.64 4.00 -2.65
CA ARG A 25 8.07 4.64 -3.84
C ARG A 25 8.96 5.79 -4.29
N THR A 26 9.49 5.67 -5.50
CA THR A 26 10.43 6.64 -6.09
C THR A 26 9.82 7.45 -7.23
N ARG A 27 8.59 7.16 -7.69
CA ARG A 27 7.95 7.87 -8.80
C ARG A 27 6.53 8.26 -8.46
N ARG A 28 6.09 9.41 -8.99
CA ARG A 28 4.69 9.86 -8.90
C ARG A 28 3.67 8.91 -9.53
N TYR A 29 4.12 7.95 -10.34
CA TYR A 29 3.25 6.99 -11.03
C TYR A 29 3.10 5.67 -10.28
N HIS A 30 3.88 5.45 -9.21
CA HIS A 30 3.67 4.28 -8.36
C HIS A 30 2.34 4.41 -7.61
N ALA A 31 1.55 3.35 -7.68
CA ALA A 31 0.22 3.28 -7.09
C ALA A 31 -0.07 1.86 -6.63
N LEU A 32 -0.78 1.71 -5.53
CA LEU A 32 -1.34 0.42 -5.13
C LEU A 32 -2.65 0.13 -5.85
N LEU A 33 -3.44 1.18 -6.13
CA LEU A 33 -4.67 1.06 -6.91
C LEU A 33 -4.86 2.30 -7.77
N LEU A 34 -4.88 2.08 -9.07
CA LEU A 34 -5.25 3.06 -10.08
C LEU A 34 -6.24 2.41 -11.03
N CYS A 35 -7.29 3.15 -11.41
CA CYS A 35 -8.26 2.71 -12.40
C CYS A 35 -8.32 3.68 -13.60
N ALA A 36 -8.66 3.16 -14.77
CA ALA A 36 -9.02 3.96 -15.94
C ALA A 36 -10.55 4.14 -15.98
N GLN A 37 -11.04 5.38 -15.93
CA GLN A 37 -12.49 5.65 -16.03
C GLN A 37 -13.01 5.46 -17.45
N THR A 38 -12.16 5.73 -18.44
CA THR A 38 -12.45 5.53 -19.87
C THR A 38 -11.28 4.75 -20.49
N PRO A 39 -11.22 3.42 -20.29
CA PRO A 39 -10.10 2.59 -20.71
C PRO A 39 -9.61 2.89 -22.14
N PRO A 40 -8.29 3.05 -22.37
CA PRO A 40 -7.17 3.00 -21.41
C PRO A 40 -6.79 4.39 -20.80
N THR A 41 -7.63 5.40 -20.97
CA THR A 41 -7.41 6.81 -20.58
C THR A 41 -8.22 7.23 -19.33
N ALA A 42 -8.13 8.50 -18.94
CA ALA A 42 -8.78 9.03 -17.73
C ALA A 42 -8.41 8.23 -16.47
N ARG A 43 -7.10 8.09 -16.24
CA ARG A 43 -6.54 7.34 -15.12
C ARG A 43 -6.59 8.16 -13.84
N VAL A 44 -7.14 7.56 -12.79
CA VAL A 44 -7.22 8.17 -11.47
C VAL A 44 -6.46 7.29 -10.48
N THR A 45 -5.46 7.87 -9.81
CA THR A 45 -4.75 7.18 -8.73
C THR A 45 -5.61 7.27 -7.48
N LEU A 46 -6.12 6.13 -7.02
CA LEU A 46 -7.03 6.04 -5.88
C LEU A 46 -6.27 5.78 -4.57
N VAL A 47 -5.35 4.83 -4.60
CA VAL A 47 -4.52 4.45 -3.44
C VAL A 47 -3.07 4.47 -3.87
N ASN A 48 -2.28 5.38 -3.28
CA ASN A 48 -0.88 5.53 -3.65
C ASN A 48 0.00 4.41 -3.06
N GLY A 49 -0.43 3.74 -1.99
CA GLY A 49 0.36 2.81 -1.19
C GLY A 49 -0.26 2.60 0.19
N PHE A 50 0.54 2.11 1.12
CA PHE A 50 0.19 2.01 2.54
C PHE A 50 1.42 2.25 3.42
N GLU A 51 1.19 2.53 4.70
CA GLU A 51 2.17 2.23 5.75
C GLU A 51 1.72 1.00 6.51
N ALA A 52 2.67 0.14 6.89
CA ALA A 52 2.38 -1.08 7.63
C ALA A 52 3.43 -1.33 8.71
N ASP A 53 2.98 -1.91 9.83
CA ASP A 53 3.85 -2.34 10.91
C ASP A 53 3.28 -3.57 11.62
N LEU A 54 4.20 -4.38 12.13
CA LEU A 54 3.90 -5.53 12.96
C LEU A 54 4.28 -5.21 14.41
N SER A 55 3.36 -5.43 15.33
CA SER A 55 3.63 -5.40 16.78
C SER A 55 3.63 -6.82 17.33
N VAL A 56 4.71 -7.25 17.97
CA VAL A 56 4.81 -8.54 18.67
C VAL A 56 5.49 -8.33 20.02
N ASN A 57 4.92 -8.86 21.10
CA ASN A 57 5.46 -8.72 22.47
C ASN A 57 5.75 -7.27 22.87
N GLY A 58 4.93 -6.31 22.43
CA GLY A 58 5.10 -4.89 22.72
C GLY A 58 6.19 -4.17 21.89
N VAL A 59 6.87 -4.88 20.98
CA VAL A 59 7.86 -4.29 20.06
C VAL A 59 7.23 -4.11 18.69
N ARG A 60 7.41 -2.93 18.10
CA ARG A 60 6.87 -2.54 16.79
C ARG A 60 7.96 -2.61 15.72
N PHE A 61 7.65 -3.22 14.59
CA PHE A 61 8.52 -3.40 13.45
C PHE A 61 7.86 -2.84 12.20
N ALA A 62 8.47 -1.85 11.56
CA ALA A 62 7.99 -1.33 10.29
C ALA A 62 8.10 -2.37 9.18
N LEU A 63 7.10 -2.39 8.30
CA LEU A 63 7.00 -3.26 7.11
C LEU A 63 6.84 -2.45 5.82
N SER A 64 6.96 -1.13 5.91
CA SER A 64 6.90 -0.20 4.78
C SER A 64 7.99 0.85 4.94
N SER A 65 8.39 1.47 3.84
CA SER A 65 9.26 2.64 3.86
C SER A 65 8.79 3.66 2.84
N GLN A 66 8.88 4.93 3.22
CA GLN A 66 8.58 6.06 2.36
C GLN A 66 9.79 6.98 2.31
N HIS A 67 9.92 7.71 1.20
CA HIS A 67 10.97 8.71 1.03
C HIS A 67 10.35 10.09 1.15
N TYR A 68 10.91 10.92 2.03
CA TYR A 68 10.47 12.27 2.35
C TYR A 68 11.58 13.28 2.12
N ALA A 69 11.22 14.53 1.82
CA ALA A 69 12.17 15.61 1.75
C ALA A 69 12.74 15.94 3.15
N PRO A 70 14.02 16.34 3.28
CA PRO A 70 15.02 16.47 2.23
C PRO A 70 15.99 15.26 2.16
N GLU A 71 15.50 14.03 1.99
CA GLU A 71 16.24 12.74 2.01
C GLU A 71 16.04 11.88 3.28
N VAL A 72 14.83 11.87 3.84
CA VAL A 72 14.46 11.02 4.98
C VAL A 72 13.76 9.76 4.48
N ILE A 73 14.26 8.58 4.84
CA ILE A 73 13.52 7.32 4.68
C ILE A 73 12.86 6.97 6.00
N HIS A 74 11.54 6.93 6.02
CA HIS A 74 10.77 6.57 7.20
C HIS A 74 9.42 5.94 6.80
N PRO A 75 8.88 4.99 7.56
CA PRO A 75 9.59 4.19 8.58
C PRO A 75 10.60 3.21 7.94
N ASP A 76 11.43 2.53 8.73
CA ASP A 76 12.46 1.60 8.22
C ASP A 76 11.94 0.15 8.10
N GLY A 77 11.09 -0.09 7.09
CA GLY A 77 10.71 -1.43 6.65
C GLY A 77 11.62 -1.99 5.55
N ALA A 78 12.19 -1.13 4.70
CA ALA A 78 13.06 -1.54 3.59
C ALA A 78 14.31 -2.29 4.08
N GLY A 79 14.90 -1.87 5.21
CA GLY A 79 16.02 -2.58 5.83
C GLY A 79 15.70 -4.00 6.32
N ARG A 80 14.41 -4.38 6.36
CA ARG A 80 13.94 -5.72 6.78
C ARG A 80 13.64 -6.66 5.61
N ILE A 81 13.61 -6.16 4.38
CA ILE A 81 13.36 -7.00 3.20
C ILE A 81 14.52 -7.98 3.04
N ALA A 82 14.27 -9.25 3.32
CA ALA A 82 15.23 -10.34 3.14
C ALA A 82 15.24 -10.84 1.69
N SER A 83 14.09 -10.83 1.02
CA SER A 83 13.98 -11.22 -0.38
C SER A 83 12.75 -10.61 -1.06
N PHE A 84 12.83 -10.49 -2.38
CA PHE A 84 11.76 -10.09 -3.27
C PHE A 84 11.73 -11.02 -4.49
N THR A 85 10.53 -11.43 -4.91
CA THR A 85 10.26 -12.13 -6.16
C THR A 85 9.08 -11.44 -6.86
N HIS A 86 9.09 -11.39 -8.19
CA HIS A 86 8.01 -10.75 -8.97
C HIS A 86 7.07 -11.77 -9.63
N GLU A 87 7.45 -13.05 -9.66
CA GLU A 87 6.61 -14.13 -10.18
C GLU A 87 6.15 -15.04 -9.02
N PRO A 88 4.87 -15.46 -8.99
CA PRO A 88 3.82 -15.13 -9.96
C PRO A 88 3.26 -13.69 -9.84
N TRP A 89 3.57 -13.00 -8.76
CA TRP A 89 3.28 -11.59 -8.50
C TRP A 89 4.29 -11.06 -7.47
N PRO A 90 4.36 -9.74 -7.24
CA PRO A 90 5.21 -9.14 -6.21
C PRO A 90 5.03 -9.79 -4.84
N HIS A 91 6.09 -10.43 -4.34
CA HIS A 91 6.15 -11.10 -3.06
C HIS A 91 7.42 -10.71 -2.31
N TRP A 92 7.27 -10.24 -1.08
CA TRP A 92 8.36 -9.85 -0.18
C TRP A 92 8.40 -10.77 1.02
N THR A 93 9.61 -11.12 1.46
CA THR A 93 9.84 -11.68 2.78
C THR A 93 10.57 -10.67 3.65
N TYR A 94 9.96 -10.27 4.75
CA TYR A 94 10.56 -9.42 5.78
C TYR A 94 11.10 -10.29 6.90
N ARG A 95 12.34 -10.03 7.33
CA ARG A 95 12.91 -10.63 8.54
C ARG A 95 12.61 -9.73 9.74
N ILE A 96 11.90 -10.27 10.72
CA ILE A 96 11.59 -9.57 11.98
C ILE A 96 12.67 -9.88 13.01
N ASP A 97 12.91 -11.18 13.23
CA ASP A 97 13.99 -11.72 14.04
C ASP A 97 14.39 -13.12 13.50
N ASP A 98 15.15 -13.89 14.27
CA ASP A 98 15.61 -15.23 13.86
C ASP A 98 14.49 -16.28 13.77
N ARG A 99 13.31 -16.01 14.35
CA ARG A 99 12.18 -16.94 14.49
C ARG A 99 10.92 -16.47 13.76
N LEU A 100 10.86 -15.19 13.36
CA LEU A 100 9.70 -14.55 12.76
C LEU A 100 10.03 -13.89 11.42
N ARG A 101 9.16 -14.16 10.45
CA ARG A 101 9.17 -13.53 9.13
C ARG A 101 7.76 -13.10 8.76
N VAL A 102 7.65 -12.06 7.95
CA VAL A 102 6.39 -11.67 7.31
C VAL A 102 6.52 -11.86 5.81
N GLU A 103 5.64 -12.66 5.24
CA GLU A 103 5.43 -12.68 3.78
C GLU A 103 4.36 -11.64 3.45
N HIS A 104 4.59 -10.88 2.39
CA HIS A 104 3.69 -9.83 1.90
C HIS A 104 3.55 -9.95 0.40
N GLU A 105 2.32 -9.91 -0.11
CA GLU A 105 2.04 -10.02 -1.54
C GLU A 105 1.11 -8.91 -2.00
N VAL A 106 1.28 -8.50 -3.26
CA VAL A 106 0.38 -7.61 -3.96
C VAL A 106 0.06 -8.23 -5.32
N PHE A 107 -1.22 -8.40 -5.64
CA PHE A 107 -1.63 -8.84 -6.97
C PHE A 107 -2.86 -8.08 -7.46
N ALA A 108 -2.87 -7.75 -8.75
CA ALA A 108 -4.03 -7.16 -9.41
C ALA A 108 -4.94 -8.27 -9.95
N VAL A 109 -6.26 -8.13 -9.78
CA VAL A 109 -7.22 -9.09 -10.31
C VAL A 109 -7.50 -8.79 -11.77
N SER A 110 -7.19 -9.74 -12.65
CA SER A 110 -7.51 -9.61 -14.07
C SER A 110 -9.02 -9.44 -14.28
N GLY A 111 -9.40 -8.42 -15.06
CA GLY A 111 -10.79 -8.10 -15.39
C GLY A 111 -11.54 -7.30 -14.32
N ALA A 112 -10.87 -6.84 -13.25
CA ALA A 112 -11.49 -5.99 -12.24
C ALA A 112 -10.50 -4.93 -11.71
N PRO A 113 -10.92 -3.67 -11.49
CA PRO A 113 -10.09 -2.64 -10.87
C PRO A 113 -9.95 -2.89 -9.36
N LEU A 114 -9.31 -4.01 -9.02
CA LEU A 114 -9.20 -4.57 -7.70
C LEU A 114 -7.78 -5.09 -7.49
N VAL A 115 -7.21 -4.73 -6.34
CA VAL A 115 -5.91 -5.20 -5.90
C VAL A 115 -6.09 -5.87 -4.55
N ALA A 116 -5.49 -7.05 -4.41
CA ALA A 116 -5.43 -7.78 -3.17
C ALA A 116 -4.04 -7.61 -2.56
N VAL A 117 -4.02 -7.38 -1.25
CA VAL A 117 -2.78 -7.29 -0.47
C VAL A 117 -2.88 -8.30 0.66
N THR A 118 -1.89 -9.17 0.77
CA THR A 118 -1.86 -10.23 1.78
C THR A 118 -0.66 -10.08 2.68
N TRP A 119 -0.80 -10.47 3.93
CA TRP A 119 0.31 -10.64 4.85
C TRP A 119 0.18 -11.98 5.56
N ARG A 120 1.29 -12.71 5.66
CA ARG A 120 1.37 -13.95 6.41
C ARG A 120 2.52 -13.88 7.40
N LEU A 121 2.21 -14.06 8.68
CA LEU A 121 3.23 -14.18 9.72
C LEU A 121 3.70 -15.64 9.81
N VAL A 122 5.00 -15.85 9.57
CA VAL A 122 5.66 -17.16 9.54
C VAL A 122 6.56 -17.31 10.76
N GLY A 123 6.37 -18.42 11.49
CA GLY A 123 7.11 -18.75 12.71
C GLY A 123 6.37 -19.76 13.58
N THR A 124 6.95 -20.16 14.70
CA THR A 124 6.30 -21.08 15.65
C THR A 124 5.03 -20.44 16.24
N ALA A 125 4.06 -21.26 16.68
CA ALA A 125 2.83 -20.75 17.29
C ALA A 125 3.09 -19.85 18.50
N SER A 126 4.12 -20.17 19.30
CA SER A 126 4.55 -19.35 20.43
C SER A 126 5.13 -18.00 19.99
N ALA A 127 5.97 -17.97 18.94
CA ALA A 127 6.55 -16.74 18.43
C ALA A 127 5.49 -15.80 17.82
N ARG A 128 4.43 -16.36 17.23
CA ARG A 128 3.34 -15.59 16.62
C ARG A 128 2.28 -15.09 17.61
N ARG A 129 2.37 -15.46 18.88
CA ARG A 129 1.33 -15.15 19.87
C ARG A 129 1.27 -13.64 20.13
N GLY A 130 0.06 -13.09 20.10
CA GLY A 130 -0.17 -11.67 20.38
C GLY A 130 0.36 -10.72 19.31
N ALA A 131 0.64 -11.24 18.11
CA ALA A 131 1.02 -10.41 16.97
C ALA A 131 -0.18 -9.58 16.47
N GLU A 132 0.05 -8.29 16.24
CA GLU A 132 -0.91 -7.35 15.67
C GLU A 132 -0.28 -6.71 14.43
N LEU A 133 -0.98 -6.77 13.30
CA LEU A 133 -0.60 -6.06 12.09
C LEU A 133 -1.45 -4.79 11.98
N ARG A 134 -0.82 -3.63 11.82
CA ARG A 134 -1.49 -2.39 11.47
C ARG A 134 -1.14 -1.99 10.06
N VAL A 135 -2.15 -1.57 9.31
CA VAL A 135 -2.02 -1.11 7.92
C VAL A 135 -2.81 0.17 7.77
N ARG A 136 -2.18 1.20 7.22
CA ARG A 136 -2.78 2.50 6.93
C ARG A 136 -2.69 2.77 5.44
N PRO A 137 -3.81 2.72 4.70
CA PRO A 137 -3.80 3.03 3.27
C PRO A 137 -3.58 4.52 3.03
N LEU A 138 -2.80 4.85 2.00
CA LEU A 138 -2.52 6.21 1.57
C LEU A 138 -3.47 6.59 0.43
N LEU A 139 -4.67 7.03 0.79
CA LEU A 139 -5.73 7.40 -0.13
C LEU A 139 -5.46 8.75 -0.80
N SER A 140 -5.87 8.91 -2.06
CA SER A 140 -5.80 10.19 -2.77
C SER A 140 -7.03 10.44 -3.63
N GLY A 141 -7.17 9.77 -4.77
CA GLY A 141 -8.17 10.12 -5.78
C GLY A 141 -7.71 11.26 -6.71
N ARG A 142 -6.40 11.31 -6.99
CA ARG A 142 -5.76 12.34 -7.83
C ARG A 142 -5.70 11.92 -9.29
N ASP A 143 -5.61 12.91 -10.17
CA ASP A 143 -5.21 12.68 -11.56
C ASP A 143 -3.82 12.01 -11.63
N TYR A 144 -3.66 11.06 -12.56
CA TYR A 144 -2.42 10.28 -12.71
C TYR A 144 -1.17 11.15 -12.97
N HIS A 145 -1.32 12.31 -13.61
CA HIS A 145 -0.21 13.23 -13.91
C HIS A 145 0.06 14.25 -12.80
N ALA A 146 -0.83 14.39 -11.82
CA ALA A 146 -0.74 15.38 -10.74
C ALA A 146 -0.15 14.80 -9.45
N LEU A 147 0.42 15.64 -8.59
CA LEU A 147 0.70 15.31 -7.19
C LEU A 147 -0.50 15.69 -6.32
N HIS A 148 -0.68 14.98 -5.20
CA HIS A 148 -1.71 15.31 -4.23
C HIS A 148 -1.09 15.99 -3.02
N HIS A 149 -1.64 17.15 -2.68
CA HIS A 149 -1.26 17.95 -1.53
C HIS A 149 -2.45 18.03 -0.58
N GLU A 150 -2.17 18.22 0.70
CA GLU A 150 -3.21 18.50 1.70
C GLU A 150 -4.13 19.63 1.24
N ASN A 151 -5.44 19.39 1.36
CA ASN A 151 -6.47 20.35 0.99
C ASN A 151 -7.75 20.11 1.81
N PRO A 152 -8.58 21.15 2.03
CA PRO A 152 -9.79 21.04 2.84
C PRO A 152 -10.93 20.24 2.16
N GLU A 153 -10.87 20.02 0.84
CA GLU A 153 -11.92 19.34 0.09
C GLU A 153 -11.91 17.81 0.26
N PHE A 154 -10.80 17.23 0.72
CA PHE A 154 -10.66 15.79 0.88
C PHE A 154 -11.60 15.24 1.95
N ARG A 155 -12.43 14.26 1.57
CA ARG A 155 -13.37 13.60 2.49
C ARG A 155 -12.76 12.35 3.10
N PHE A 156 -12.40 12.44 4.39
CA PHE A 156 -11.81 11.35 5.16
C PHE A 156 -12.81 10.31 5.67
N ALA A 157 -14.06 10.71 5.89
CA ALA A 157 -15.06 9.87 6.52
C ALA A 157 -15.41 8.66 5.63
N PRO A 158 -15.21 7.42 6.11
CA PRO A 158 -15.72 6.25 5.43
C PRO A 158 -17.23 6.10 5.62
N GLU A 159 -17.84 5.37 4.71
CA GLU A 159 -19.18 4.81 4.85
C GLU A 159 -19.05 3.28 4.92
N GLU A 160 -19.78 2.63 5.82
CA GLU A 160 -19.84 1.17 5.83
C GLU A 160 -20.50 0.64 4.56
N PHE A 161 -19.93 -0.42 3.98
CA PHE A 161 -20.44 -1.01 2.75
C PHE A 161 -20.12 -2.50 2.67
N ARG A 162 -21.18 -3.34 2.74
CA ARG A 162 -21.11 -4.80 2.49
C ARG A 162 -19.98 -5.51 3.27
N GLY A 163 -19.84 -5.21 4.57
CA GLY A 163 -18.79 -5.79 5.41
C GLY A 163 -17.39 -5.24 5.08
N GLY A 164 -17.32 -3.95 4.78
CA GLY A 164 -16.12 -3.20 4.46
C GLY A 164 -16.40 -1.70 4.50
N TRP A 165 -15.51 -0.93 3.89
CA TRP A 165 -15.56 0.53 3.93
C TRP A 165 -15.50 1.11 2.53
N ARG A 166 -16.17 2.24 2.35
CA ARG A 166 -16.20 3.02 1.12
C ARG A 166 -15.76 4.45 1.42
N TRP A 167 -14.85 4.98 0.61
CA TRP A 167 -14.50 6.40 0.61
C TRP A 167 -14.85 7.04 -0.72
N ARG A 168 -15.28 8.30 -0.66
CA ARG A 168 -15.42 9.18 -1.83
C ARG A 168 -14.60 10.44 -1.58
N PRO A 169 -13.27 10.40 -1.84
CA PRO A 169 -12.38 11.50 -1.50
C PRO A 169 -12.84 12.84 -2.08
N TYR A 170 -13.34 12.81 -3.32
CA TYR A 170 -13.83 13.97 -4.07
C TYR A 170 -15.12 13.65 -4.85
N PRO A 171 -15.98 14.65 -5.13
CA PRO A 171 -17.04 14.53 -6.12
C PRO A 171 -16.47 14.16 -7.51
N GLY A 172 -17.13 13.24 -8.22
CA GLY A 172 -16.73 12.84 -9.58
C GLY A 172 -15.54 11.86 -9.67
N VAL A 173 -14.83 11.64 -8.56
CA VAL A 173 -13.76 10.65 -8.44
C VAL A 173 -14.35 9.27 -8.10
N PRO A 174 -13.85 8.16 -8.70
CA PRO A 174 -14.29 6.82 -8.34
C PRO A 174 -14.18 6.54 -6.85
N ALA A 175 -15.19 5.86 -6.29
CA ALA A 175 -15.17 5.48 -4.89
C ALA A 175 -14.13 4.39 -4.62
N ILE A 176 -13.46 4.47 -3.48
CA ILE A 176 -12.50 3.47 -3.03
C ILE A 176 -13.25 2.51 -2.12
N PHE A 177 -13.20 1.22 -2.44
CA PHE A 177 -13.80 0.16 -1.61
C PHE A 177 -12.68 -0.67 -0.99
N MET A 178 -12.78 -0.95 0.30
CA MET A 178 -11.86 -1.82 1.01
C MET A 178 -12.63 -2.86 1.82
N ARG A 179 -12.17 -4.11 1.73
CA ARG A 179 -12.59 -5.21 2.60
C ARG A 179 -11.33 -5.82 3.19
N ALA A 180 -11.38 -6.17 4.47
CA ALA A 180 -10.28 -6.79 5.17
C ALA A 180 -10.80 -7.74 6.23
N ASN A 181 -10.01 -8.75 6.58
CA ASN A 181 -10.17 -9.56 7.79
C ASN A 181 -9.58 -8.83 9.02
N ALA A 182 -9.89 -7.54 9.16
CA ALA A 182 -9.34 -6.65 10.17
C ALA A 182 -10.44 -5.73 10.74
N THR A 183 -10.14 -5.09 11.86
CA THR A 183 -10.98 -4.03 12.44
C THR A 183 -10.49 -2.67 11.95
N TYR A 184 -11.40 -1.76 11.64
CA TYR A 184 -11.06 -0.41 11.22
C TYR A 184 -11.08 0.56 12.41
N HIS A 185 -10.03 1.37 12.49
CA HIS A 185 -9.90 2.46 13.45
C HIS A 185 -9.75 3.78 12.69
N HIS A 186 -10.68 4.72 12.92
CA HIS A 186 -10.69 5.99 12.20
C HIS A 186 -9.67 6.98 12.79
N GLU A 187 -8.55 7.16 12.09
CA GLU A 187 -7.49 8.09 12.48
C GLU A 187 -6.89 8.78 11.23
N PRO A 188 -7.65 9.65 10.54
CA PRO A 188 -7.17 10.27 9.33
C PRO A 188 -6.00 11.22 9.61
N VAL A 189 -4.97 11.16 8.77
CA VAL A 189 -3.80 12.04 8.86
C VAL A 189 -3.24 12.30 7.47
N TRP A 190 -2.75 13.50 7.26
CA TRP A 190 -2.01 13.86 6.06
C TRP A 190 -0.55 13.43 6.19
N TYR A 191 -0.08 12.73 5.17
CA TYR A 191 1.34 12.51 4.93
C TYR A 191 1.85 13.58 3.97
N ARG A 192 2.91 14.28 4.34
CA ARG A 192 3.44 15.43 3.62
C ARG A 192 4.82 15.14 3.07
N ASP A 193 5.25 15.97 2.11
CA ASP A 193 6.64 16.04 1.66
C ASP A 193 7.23 14.73 1.11
N PHE A 194 6.41 13.89 0.46
CA PHE A 194 6.92 12.72 -0.26
C PHE A 194 7.89 13.17 -1.36
N CYS A 195 9.06 12.52 -1.41
CA CYS A 195 10.01 12.66 -2.51
C CYS A 195 9.70 11.63 -3.60
N TYR A 196 9.63 12.13 -4.83
CA TYR A 196 9.64 11.31 -6.03
C TYR A 196 10.79 11.83 -6.92
N ALA A 197 11.55 10.91 -7.50
CA ALA A 197 12.56 11.21 -8.50
C ALA A 197 11.94 11.57 -9.86
#